data_AF-A0A1H4XXI8-F1
#
_entry.id   AF-A0A1H4XXI8-F1
#
_cell.length_a   1.000
_cell.length_b   1.000
_cell.length_c   1.000
_cell.angle_alpha   90.00
_cell.angle_beta   90.00
_cell.angle_gamma   90.00
#
_symmetry.space_group_name_H-M   'P 1'
#
loop_
_entity.id
_entity.type
_entity.pdbx_description
1 polymer ?
#
loop_
_entity_poly.entity_id
_entity_poly.type
_entity_poly.pdbx_seq_one_letter_code
_entity_poly.pdbx_strand_id
1 'polypeptide(L)'
;MRRGGTLQDTDHHLLAIWAADWTKHVLHYFEQAQPNDDRPRRAIELTHAWVRGEITMTQARKDTFAANAAAREVTGAAREAAHAGQAVAVAHVAAHELGAAAYGIRAIRAAVPEDERDESGRRECRWQRAQLHDQIRELVLDDQRLRNEDCWYLFTY
;
A
#
# COMPACT_ATOMS: atom_id res chain seq x y z
N MET A 1 -4.92 -18.58 -8.26
CA MET A 1 -5.39 -19.57 -7.27
C MET A 1 -5.71 -18.82 -5.99
N ARG A 2 -7.00 -18.79 -5.58
CA ARG A 2 -7.45 -18.32 -4.26
C ARG A 2 -7.33 -19.51 -3.30
N ARG A 3 -6.64 -19.41 -2.16
CA ARG A 3 -6.53 -20.50 -1.17
C ARG A 3 -7.10 -20.07 0.18
N GLY A 4 -7.86 -20.97 0.80
CA GLY A 4 -8.12 -21.01 2.25
C GLY A 4 -9.56 -20.75 2.67
N GLY A 5 -10.24 -19.88 1.93
CA GLY A 5 -11.65 -19.54 2.02
C GLY A 5 -11.95 -18.66 0.80
N THR A 6 -13.19 -18.60 0.34
CA THR A 6 -13.55 -17.57 -0.64
C THR A 6 -13.37 -16.23 0.06
N LEU A 7 -12.27 -15.51 -0.21
CA LEU A 7 -12.13 -14.11 0.16
C LEU A 7 -13.42 -13.43 -0.28
N GLN A 8 -14.19 -12.94 0.68
CA GLN A 8 -15.46 -12.31 0.35
C GLN A 8 -15.14 -10.98 -0.34
N ASP A 9 -16.03 -10.53 -1.22
CA ASP A 9 -15.86 -9.23 -1.88
C ASP A 9 -15.72 -8.11 -0.83
N THR A 10 -16.40 -8.25 0.31
CA THR A 10 -16.25 -7.36 1.48
C THR A 10 -14.83 -7.35 2.03
N ASP A 11 -14.21 -8.52 2.24
CA ASP A 11 -12.83 -8.61 2.74
C ASP A 11 -11.86 -8.00 1.72
N HIS A 12 -12.10 -8.24 0.43
CA HIS A 12 -11.29 -7.68 -0.65
C HIS A 12 -11.37 -6.14 -0.68
N HIS A 13 -12.57 -5.58 -0.51
CA HIS A 13 -12.77 -4.14 -0.38
C HIS A 13 -12.10 -3.56 0.86
N LEU A 14 -12.18 -4.25 2.01
CA LEU A 14 -11.52 -3.82 3.24
C LEU A 14 -9.99 -3.81 3.09
N LEU A 15 -9.41 -4.81 2.44
CA LEU A 15 -7.97 -4.82 2.13
C LEU A 15 -7.57 -3.65 1.23
N ALA A 16 -8.40 -3.31 0.24
CA ALA A 16 -8.16 -2.19 -0.66
C ALA A 16 -8.24 -0.84 0.05
N ILE A 17 -9.23 -0.66 0.93
CA ILE A 17 -9.36 0.55 1.77
C ILE A 17 -8.16 0.68 2.70
N TRP A 18 -7.82 -0.40 3.42
CA TRP A 18 -6.67 -0.39 4.32
C TRP A 18 -5.38 -0.03 3.57
N ALA A 19 -5.14 -0.62 2.40
CA ALA A 19 -4.00 -0.28 1.54
C ALA A 19 -4.00 1.21 1.13
N ALA A 20 -5.16 1.75 0.75
CA ALA A 20 -5.29 3.15 0.36
C ALA A 20 -5.06 4.14 1.52
N ASP A 21 -5.55 3.81 2.72
CA ASP A 21 -5.49 4.69 3.89
C ASP A 21 -4.06 4.96 4.35
N TRP A 22 -3.20 3.93 4.43
CA TRP A 22 -1.80 4.17 4.78
C TRP A 22 -0.97 4.67 3.56
N THR A 23 -1.33 4.35 2.31
CA THR A 23 -0.70 5.02 1.15
C THR A 23 -0.93 6.54 1.22
N LYS A 24 -2.13 6.98 1.61
CA LYS A 24 -2.43 8.38 1.86
C LYS A 24 -1.58 8.97 2.99
N HIS A 25 -1.25 8.18 4.02
CA HIS A 25 -0.38 8.62 5.11
C HIS A 25 1.00 9.04 4.61
N VAL A 26 1.60 8.29 3.68
CA VAL A 26 2.94 8.57 3.13
C VAL A 26 2.93 9.42 1.85
N LEU A 27 1.77 9.68 1.26
CA LEU A 27 1.62 10.39 -0.01
C LEU A 27 2.33 11.76 -0.02
N HIS A 28 2.33 12.46 1.11
CA HIS A 28 2.92 13.78 1.25
C HIS A 28 4.41 13.83 0.84
N TYR A 29 5.17 12.74 1.01
CA TYR A 29 6.57 12.68 0.55
C TYR A 29 6.68 12.80 -0.97
N PHE A 30 5.74 12.20 -1.70
CA PHE A 30 5.71 12.32 -3.15
C PHE A 30 5.27 13.72 -3.58
N GLU A 31 4.22 14.26 -2.97
CA GLU A 31 3.65 15.55 -3.36
C GLU A 31 4.58 16.73 -3.07
N GLN A 32 5.42 16.62 -2.05
CA GLN A 32 6.47 17.61 -1.81
C GLN A 32 7.55 17.59 -2.91
N ALA A 33 7.87 16.42 -3.46
CA ALA A 33 8.86 16.27 -4.52
C ALA A 33 8.30 16.59 -5.91
N GLN A 34 7.02 16.29 -6.15
CA GLN A 34 6.34 16.45 -7.44
C GLN A 34 4.92 17.04 -7.24
N PRO A 35 4.80 18.33 -6.88
CA PRO A 35 3.51 18.93 -6.48
C PRO A 35 2.46 19.01 -7.60
N ASN A 36 2.89 18.90 -8.86
CA ASN A 36 2.02 18.95 -10.03
C ASN A 36 1.71 17.56 -10.61
N ASP A 37 2.19 16.49 -9.98
CA ASP A 37 1.95 15.11 -10.41
C ASP A 37 0.92 14.44 -9.50
N ASP A 38 -0.24 14.14 -10.06
CA ASP A 38 -1.37 13.56 -9.35
C ASP A 38 -1.38 12.02 -9.37
N ARG A 39 -0.43 11.35 -10.07
CA ARG A 39 -0.50 9.91 -10.34
C ARG A 39 -0.69 9.06 -9.06
N PRO A 40 0.08 9.23 -7.97
CA PRO A 40 -0.12 8.44 -6.75
C PRO A 40 -1.41 8.79 -5.98
N ARG A 41 -1.83 10.07 -6.02
CA ARG A 41 -3.11 10.51 -5.43
C ARG A 41 -4.29 9.89 -6.16
N ARG A 42 -4.25 9.90 -7.50
CA ARG A 42 -5.28 9.30 -8.36
C ARG A 42 -5.41 7.79 -8.10
N ALA A 43 -4.31 7.09 -7.85
CA ALA A 43 -4.36 5.66 -7.50
C ALA A 43 -5.19 5.39 -6.22
N ILE A 44 -5.06 6.24 -5.19
CA ILE A 44 -5.88 6.17 -3.97
C ILE A 44 -7.36 6.41 -4.31
N GLU A 45 -7.65 7.47 -5.06
CA GLU A 45 -9.03 7.83 -5.44
C GLU A 45 -9.72 6.72 -6.25
N LEU A 46 -9.01 6.12 -7.21
CA LEU A 46 -9.50 5.00 -8.01
C LEU A 46 -9.71 3.73 -7.17
N THR A 47 -8.89 3.53 -6.13
CA THR A 47 -9.09 2.42 -5.18
C THR A 47 -10.44 2.57 -4.49
N HIS A 48 -10.75 3.76 -3.96
CA HIS A 48 -12.03 4.01 -3.33
C HIS A 48 -13.21 3.97 -4.33
N ALA A 49 -13.03 4.49 -5.55
CA ALA A 49 -14.06 4.42 -6.59
C ALA A 49 -14.40 2.97 -6.97
N TRP A 50 -13.39 2.09 -7.04
CA TRP A 50 -13.60 0.66 -7.29
C TRP A 50 -14.38 0.00 -6.15
N VAL A 51 -14.01 0.28 -4.90
CA VAL A 51 -14.73 -0.25 -3.71
C VAL A 51 -16.19 0.21 -3.68
N ARG A 52 -16.49 1.42 -4.15
CA ARG A 52 -17.86 1.93 -4.29
C ARG A 52 -18.63 1.38 -5.51
N GLY A 53 -17.98 0.59 -6.37
CA GLY A 53 -18.57 0.04 -7.59
C GLY A 53 -18.71 1.04 -8.74
N GLU A 54 -18.03 2.20 -8.66
CA GLU A 54 -18.11 3.27 -9.66
C GLU A 54 -17.26 2.98 -10.90
N ILE A 55 -16.19 2.19 -10.72
CA ILE A 55 -15.30 1.75 -11.79
C ILE A 55 -15.10 0.24 -11.75
N THR A 56 -14.77 -0.33 -12.90
CA THR A 56 -14.37 -1.73 -13.01
C THR A 56 -12.94 -1.95 -12.50
N MET A 57 -12.64 -3.19 -12.09
CA MET A 57 -11.27 -3.60 -11.75
C MET A 57 -10.27 -3.28 -12.87
N THR A 58 -10.66 -3.48 -14.14
CA THR A 58 -9.78 -3.19 -15.29
C THR A 58 -9.45 -1.70 -15.40
N GLN A 59 -10.40 -0.82 -15.06
CA GLN A 59 -10.14 0.62 -15.01
C GLN A 59 -9.17 0.96 -13.86
N ALA A 60 -9.36 0.38 -12.67
CA ALA A 60 -8.46 0.59 -11.54
C ALA A 60 -7.02 0.10 -11.84
N ARG A 61 -6.89 -1.11 -12.39
CA ARG A 61 -5.59 -1.75 -12.72
C ARG A 61 -4.73 -0.93 -13.68
N LYS A 62 -5.32 -0.16 -14.59
CA LYS A 62 -4.54 0.68 -15.53
C LYS A 62 -3.66 1.69 -14.80
N ASP A 63 -4.12 2.20 -13.67
CA ASP A 63 -3.42 3.25 -12.93
C ASP A 63 -2.24 2.71 -12.08
N THR A 64 -2.16 1.39 -11.85
CA THR A 64 -0.97 0.76 -11.26
C THR A 64 0.31 1.07 -12.06
N PHE A 65 0.21 1.14 -13.39
CA PHE A 65 1.35 1.49 -14.24
C PHE A 65 1.73 2.96 -14.11
N ALA A 66 0.75 3.85 -13.87
CA ALA A 66 0.99 5.27 -13.69
C ALA A 66 1.76 5.54 -12.39
N ALA A 67 1.36 4.92 -11.27
CA ALA A 67 2.09 5.02 -10.00
C ALA A 67 3.54 4.52 -10.12
N ASN A 68 3.76 3.40 -10.82
CA ASN A 68 5.10 2.89 -11.08
C ASN A 68 5.94 3.77 -11.99
N ALA A 69 5.34 4.45 -12.96
CA ALA A 69 6.03 5.43 -13.79
C ALA A 69 6.46 6.63 -12.94
N ALA A 70 5.57 7.17 -12.11
CA ALA A 70 5.87 8.27 -11.18
C ALA A 70 7.04 7.93 -10.25
N ALA A 71 7.05 6.71 -9.69
CA ALA A 71 8.13 6.25 -8.81
C ALA A 71 9.51 6.21 -9.48
N ARG A 72 9.58 6.04 -10.81
CA ARG A 72 10.86 6.03 -11.56
C ARG A 72 11.46 7.42 -11.75
N GLU A 73 10.66 8.47 -11.57
CA GLU A 73 11.05 9.86 -11.80
C GLU A 73 11.56 10.55 -10.53
N VAL A 74 11.50 9.88 -9.38
CA VAL A 74 11.91 10.40 -8.07
C VAL A 74 12.79 9.39 -7.31
N THR A 75 13.35 9.80 -6.18
CA THR A 75 14.21 8.97 -5.31
C THR A 75 13.79 9.11 -3.84
N GLY A 76 14.41 8.30 -2.96
CA GLY A 76 14.17 8.37 -1.51
C GLY A 76 12.72 8.11 -1.11
N ALA A 77 12.25 8.80 -0.08
CA ALA A 77 10.89 8.64 0.46
C ALA A 77 9.79 8.88 -0.59
N ALA A 78 9.98 9.85 -1.50
CA ALA A 78 9.05 10.14 -2.58
C ALA A 78 8.85 8.94 -3.52
N ARG A 79 9.94 8.23 -3.85
CA ARG A 79 9.88 7.03 -4.70
C ARG A 79 9.10 5.90 -4.05
N GLU A 80 9.36 5.64 -2.79
CA GLU A 80 8.68 4.57 -2.07
C GLU A 80 7.20 4.93 -1.85
N ALA A 81 6.88 6.19 -1.58
CA ALA A 81 5.51 6.69 -1.51
C ALA A 81 4.76 6.56 -2.86
N ALA A 82 5.44 6.79 -4.00
CA ALA A 82 4.85 6.53 -5.31
C ALA A 82 4.62 5.02 -5.55
N HIS A 83 5.55 4.16 -5.14
CA HIS A 83 5.35 2.71 -5.23
C HIS A 83 4.22 2.21 -4.34
N ALA A 84 3.97 2.83 -3.18
CA ALA A 84 2.80 2.56 -2.35
C ALA A 84 1.46 2.81 -3.09
N GLY A 85 1.46 3.65 -4.14
CA GLY A 85 0.32 3.82 -5.07
C GLY A 85 -0.10 2.53 -5.78
N GLN A 86 0.70 1.46 -5.72
CA GLN A 86 0.26 0.11 -6.12
C GLN A 86 -0.93 -0.43 -5.31
N ALA A 87 -1.38 0.25 -4.24
CA ALA A 87 -2.64 -0.06 -3.55
C ALA A 87 -3.83 -0.26 -4.52
N VAL A 88 -3.89 0.48 -5.64
CA VAL A 88 -4.93 0.30 -6.66
C VAL A 88 -4.92 -1.07 -7.34
N ALA A 89 -3.76 -1.77 -7.32
CA ALA A 89 -3.64 -3.13 -7.83
C ALA A 89 -4.35 -4.17 -6.93
N VAL A 90 -4.68 -3.82 -5.68
CA VAL A 90 -5.49 -4.67 -4.81
C VAL A 90 -6.80 -5.01 -5.50
N ALA A 91 -7.44 -4.07 -6.20
CA ALA A 91 -8.64 -4.32 -7.00
C ALA A 91 -8.53 -5.53 -7.95
N HIS A 92 -7.34 -5.76 -8.52
CA HIS A 92 -7.08 -6.91 -9.39
C HIS A 92 -6.87 -8.20 -8.58
N VAL A 93 -5.97 -8.16 -7.59
CA VAL A 93 -5.63 -9.29 -6.73
C VAL A 93 -5.35 -8.78 -5.32
N ALA A 94 -6.11 -9.30 -4.35
CA ALA A 94 -6.02 -8.91 -2.94
C ALA A 94 -4.60 -8.92 -2.38
N ALA A 95 -3.77 -9.88 -2.80
CA ALA A 95 -2.39 -10.07 -2.35
C ALA A 95 -1.45 -8.87 -2.60
N HIS A 96 -1.85 -7.88 -3.42
CA HIS A 96 -1.11 -6.63 -3.62
C HIS A 96 -1.11 -5.70 -2.39
N GLU A 97 -1.95 -5.97 -1.40
CA GLU A 97 -2.00 -5.18 -0.15
C GLU A 97 -0.62 -5.12 0.53
N LEU A 98 0.12 -6.25 0.57
CA LEU A 98 1.37 -6.32 1.33
C LEU A 98 2.45 -5.49 0.66
N GLY A 99 2.50 -5.56 -0.67
CA GLY A 99 3.48 -4.83 -1.45
C GLY A 99 3.33 -3.34 -1.23
N ALA A 100 2.09 -2.86 -1.25
CA ALA A 100 1.80 -1.49 -0.91
C ALA A 100 2.28 -1.21 0.54
N ALA A 101 1.83 -1.98 1.55
CA ALA A 101 2.17 -1.75 2.96
C ALA A 101 3.69 -1.69 3.21
N ALA A 102 4.43 -2.61 2.58
CA ALA A 102 5.88 -2.66 2.61
C ALA A 102 6.51 -1.39 2.01
N TYR A 103 6.01 -0.89 0.89
CA TYR A 103 6.48 0.38 0.31
C TYR A 103 6.17 1.59 1.21
N GLY A 104 5.03 1.60 1.92
CA GLY A 104 4.75 2.62 2.93
C GLY A 104 5.79 2.65 4.05
N ILE A 105 6.11 1.48 4.60
CA ILE A 105 7.18 1.35 5.60
C ILE A 105 8.52 1.83 5.03
N ARG A 106 8.85 1.48 3.79
CA ARG A 106 10.07 1.97 3.13
C ARG A 106 10.08 3.48 2.93
N ALA A 107 8.95 4.10 2.65
CA ALA A 107 8.85 5.56 2.53
C ALA A 107 9.21 6.25 3.84
N ILE A 108 8.67 5.77 4.96
CA ILE A 108 8.99 6.28 6.30
C ILE A 108 10.48 6.04 6.63
N ARG A 109 11.02 4.85 6.36
CA ARG A 109 12.45 4.54 6.57
C ARG A 109 13.36 5.43 5.72
N ALA A 110 12.96 5.75 4.50
CA ALA A 110 13.75 6.59 3.60
C ALA A 110 13.70 8.09 3.95
N ALA A 111 12.76 8.50 4.81
CA ALA A 111 12.58 9.89 5.25
C ALA A 111 13.40 10.26 6.50
N VAL A 112 14.06 9.29 7.14
CA VAL A 112 14.79 9.47 8.40
C VAL A 112 16.28 9.11 8.28
N PRO A 113 17.14 9.59 9.21
CA PRO A 113 18.53 9.17 9.32
C PRO A 113 18.68 7.65 9.45
N GLU A 114 19.84 7.12 9.04
CA GLU A 114 20.08 5.67 8.94
C GLU A 114 19.88 4.92 10.27
N ASP A 115 20.33 5.51 11.37
CA ASP A 115 20.23 4.98 12.73
C ASP A 115 18.80 4.96 13.28
N GLU A 116 17.88 5.74 12.70
CA GLU A 116 16.47 5.80 13.08
C GLU A 116 15.55 4.93 12.21
N ARG A 117 16.07 4.39 11.09
CA ARG A 117 15.24 3.69 10.09
C ARG A 117 14.49 2.51 10.66
N ASP A 118 15.16 1.65 11.41
CA ASP A 118 14.54 0.41 11.89
C ASP A 118 13.46 0.69 12.93
N GLU A 119 13.67 1.69 13.80
CA GLU A 119 12.66 2.08 14.77
C GLU A 119 11.47 2.80 14.11
N SER A 120 11.73 3.62 13.11
CA SER A 120 10.67 4.31 12.35
C SER A 120 9.83 3.32 11.55
N GLY A 121 10.47 2.33 10.90
CA GLY A 121 9.77 1.24 10.21
C GLY A 121 8.93 0.38 11.16
N ARG A 122 9.45 0.10 12.36
CA ARG A 122 8.71 -0.57 13.45
C ARG A 122 7.45 0.16 13.85
N ARG A 123 7.56 1.47 14.08
CA ARG A 123 6.43 2.32 14.46
C ARG A 123 5.38 2.35 13.37
N GLU A 124 5.80 2.49 12.11
CA GLU A 124 4.89 2.48 10.97
C GLU A 124 4.17 1.15 10.82
N CYS A 125 4.88 0.02 10.91
CA CYS A 125 4.25 -1.31 10.85
C CYS A 125 3.19 -1.49 11.95
N ARG A 126 3.48 -1.06 13.18
CA ARG A 126 2.49 -1.07 14.28
C ARG A 126 1.31 -0.15 14.00
N TRP A 127 1.55 1.04 13.45
CA TRP A 127 0.50 1.98 13.10
C TRP A 127 -0.42 1.41 12.01
N GLN A 128 0.12 0.83 10.94
CA GLN A 128 -0.64 0.18 9.88
C GLN A 128 -1.50 -0.98 10.42
N ARG A 129 -0.95 -1.82 11.31
CA ARG A 129 -1.71 -2.88 11.99
C ARG A 129 -2.84 -2.35 12.86
N ALA A 130 -2.65 -1.21 13.52
CA ALA A 130 -3.68 -0.56 14.31
C ALA A 130 -4.83 0.00 13.46
N GLN A 131 -4.62 0.25 12.16
CA GLN A 131 -5.67 0.65 11.23
C GLN A 131 -6.48 -0.53 10.66
N LEU A 132 -6.11 -1.79 10.95
CA LEU A 132 -6.81 -2.95 10.43
C LEU A 132 -8.20 -3.09 11.05
N HIS A 133 -9.20 -3.23 10.19
CA HIS A 133 -10.53 -3.68 10.58
C HIS A 133 -10.47 -5.12 11.10
N ASP A 134 -11.23 -5.43 12.16
CA ASP A 134 -11.17 -6.72 12.85
C ASP A 134 -11.41 -7.91 11.90
N GLN A 135 -12.28 -7.74 10.90
CA GLN A 135 -12.61 -8.78 9.91
C GLN A 135 -11.42 -9.23 9.04
N ILE A 136 -10.49 -8.33 8.74
CA ILE A 136 -9.33 -8.64 7.89
C ILE A 136 -8.03 -8.76 8.70
N ARG A 137 -8.07 -8.52 10.01
CA ARG A 137 -6.86 -8.47 10.84
C ARG A 137 -6.08 -9.78 10.80
N GLU A 138 -6.74 -10.91 11.09
CA GLU A 138 -6.07 -12.22 11.08
C GLU A 138 -5.52 -12.56 9.70
N LEU A 139 -6.31 -12.29 8.64
CA LEU A 139 -5.89 -12.49 7.25
C LEU A 139 -4.59 -11.74 6.93
N VAL A 140 -4.53 -10.44 7.22
CA VAL A 140 -3.35 -9.62 6.94
C VAL A 140 -2.15 -10.04 7.80
N LEU A 141 -2.34 -10.35 9.08
CA LEU A 141 -1.24 -10.77 9.95
C LEU A 141 -0.65 -12.13 9.54
N ASP A 142 -1.49 -13.08 9.14
CA ASP A 142 -1.01 -14.35 8.58
C ASP A 142 -0.28 -14.14 7.26
N ASP A 143 -0.77 -13.24 6.41
CA ASP A 143 -0.14 -12.95 5.13
C ASP A 143 1.23 -12.27 5.30
N GLN A 144 1.30 -11.28 6.21
CA GLN A 144 2.54 -10.66 6.64
C GLN A 144 3.55 -11.69 7.15
N ARG A 145 3.11 -12.69 7.93
CA ARG A 145 3.98 -13.76 8.45
C ARG A 145 4.48 -14.68 7.34
N LEU A 146 3.62 -15.05 6.39
CA LEU A 146 3.95 -16.00 5.32
C LEU A 146 4.83 -15.39 4.21
N ARG A 147 4.63 -14.12 3.89
CA ARG A 147 5.29 -13.42 2.77
C ARG A 147 6.26 -12.33 3.23
N ASN A 148 6.67 -12.34 4.49
CA ASN A 148 7.56 -11.32 5.05
C ASN A 148 8.90 -11.25 4.30
N GLU A 149 9.42 -12.41 3.87
CA GLU A 149 10.66 -12.49 3.10
C GLU A 149 10.55 -11.73 1.78
N ASP A 150 9.43 -11.89 1.05
CA ASP A 150 9.13 -11.15 -0.18
C ASP A 150 9.01 -9.63 0.06
N CYS A 151 8.75 -9.24 1.31
CA CYS A 151 8.57 -7.86 1.76
C CYS A 151 9.75 -7.36 2.61
N TRP A 152 10.97 -7.88 2.38
CA TRP A 152 12.22 -7.42 3.03
C TRP A 152 12.21 -7.50 4.56
N TYR A 153 11.48 -8.46 5.13
CA TYR A 153 11.33 -8.66 6.57
C TYR A 153 10.75 -7.45 7.33
N LEU A 154 10.05 -6.56 6.62
CA LEU A 154 9.51 -5.31 7.16
C LEU A 154 8.34 -5.48 8.14
N PHE A 155 7.83 -6.69 8.31
CA PHE A 155 6.74 -6.98 9.25
C PHE A 155 7.20 -7.73 10.51
N THR A 156 8.52 -7.91 10.70
CA THR A 156 9.10 -8.72 11.79
C THR A 156 9.11 -8.00 13.13
N TYR A 157 7.96 -7.71 13.73
CA TYR A 157 7.87 -7.01 15.01
C TYR A 157 6.71 -7.50 15.87
#